data_AF-A0A662GV01-F1
#
_entry.id   AF-A0A662GV01-F1
#
_cell.length_a   1.000
_cell.length_b   1.000
_cell.length_c   1.000
_cell.angle_alpha   90.00
_cell.angle_beta   90.00
_cell.angle_gamma   90.00
#
_symmetry.space_group_name_H-M   'P 1'
#
loop_
_entity.id
_entity.type
_entity.pdbx_description
1 polymer ?
#
loop_
_entity_poly.entity_id
_entity_poly.type
_entity_poly.pdbx_seq_one_letter_code
_entity_poly.pdbx_strand_id
1 'polypeptide(L)'
;MVVKVLNLEGEAVKEIELPKVFKTPVRPDLIRRAFLAIKTARIQPQGRDPMAGKRTTARSLGVGLGIARVPRIKGSRRAALAPMTVGGRRAHPPTTEKKIRERINRKEKSLALKSAIAATAYKFFVKKRGHVVEEIELFPLVVIDDLEKLEKTAEVRDLLIKLGVWADVIRAKEGIRVRAGKGKMRGRRYK
;
A
#
# COMPACT_ATOMS: atom_id res chain seq x y z
N MET A 1 -13.43 -23.10 18.82
CA MET A 1 -12.02 -23.24 18.46
C MET A 1 -11.24 -22.90 19.70
N VAL A 2 -10.61 -23.91 20.26
CA VAL A 2 -9.72 -23.78 21.42
C VAL A 2 -8.30 -23.75 20.86
N VAL A 3 -7.46 -22.86 21.37
CA VAL A 3 -6.06 -22.74 20.99
C VAL A 3 -5.17 -22.86 22.22
N LYS A 4 -4.00 -23.47 22.04
CA LYS A 4 -2.97 -23.55 23.08
C LYS A 4 -2.21 -22.23 23.15
N VAL A 5 -1.94 -21.80 24.37
CA VAL A 5 -1.11 -20.65 24.72
C VAL A 5 0.28 -21.16 25.02
N LEU A 6 1.28 -20.57 24.36
CA LEU A 6 2.67 -20.96 24.49
C LEU A 6 3.42 -20.06 25.49
N ASN A 7 4.36 -20.63 26.24
CA ASN A 7 5.33 -19.88 27.05
C ASN A 7 6.48 -19.32 26.21
N LEU A 8 7.47 -18.71 26.88
CA LEU A 8 8.68 -18.17 26.23
C LEU A 8 9.63 -19.28 25.72
N GLU A 9 9.40 -20.52 26.15
CA GLU A 9 10.14 -21.71 25.74
C GLU A 9 9.53 -22.38 24.50
N GLY A 10 8.29 -22.01 24.12
CA GLY A 10 7.56 -22.62 23.01
C GLY A 10 6.66 -23.80 23.41
N GLU A 11 6.53 -24.07 24.70
CA GLU A 11 5.71 -25.15 25.26
C GLU A 11 4.29 -24.66 25.56
N ALA A 12 3.30 -25.56 25.41
CA ALA A 12 1.90 -25.25 25.67
C ALA A 12 1.59 -25.28 27.16
N VAL A 13 1.17 -24.14 27.72
CA VAL A 13 0.86 -23.99 29.15
C VAL A 13 -0.64 -24.03 29.42
N LYS A 14 -1.43 -23.37 28.57
CA LYS A 14 -2.87 -23.17 28.80
C LYS A 14 -3.65 -23.33 27.51
N GLU A 15 -4.93 -23.65 27.62
CA GLU A 15 -5.87 -23.61 26.51
C GLU A 15 -6.86 -22.47 26.70
N ILE A 16 -7.14 -21.73 25.62
CA ILE A 16 -8.06 -20.59 25.60
C ILE A 16 -9.05 -20.74 24.45
N GLU A 17 -10.30 -20.38 24.69
CA GLU A 17 -11.32 -20.29 23.66
C GLU A 17 -11.14 -19.02 22.81
N LEU A 18 -11.07 -19.18 21.48
CA LEU A 18 -10.98 -18.03 20.59
C LEU A 18 -12.27 -17.19 20.60
N PRO A 19 -12.13 -15.85 20.56
CA PRO A 19 -13.28 -14.95 20.44
C PRO A 19 -14.12 -15.21 19.19
N LYS A 20 -15.40 -14.80 19.24
CA LYS A 20 -16.37 -14.94 18.13
C LYS A 20 -15.89 -14.32 16.81
N VAL A 21 -14.96 -13.36 16.85
CA VAL A 21 -14.40 -12.71 15.65
C VAL A 21 -13.75 -13.71 14.70
N PHE A 22 -13.06 -14.73 15.21
CA PHE A 22 -12.40 -15.75 14.38
C PHE A 22 -13.38 -16.70 13.67
N LYS A 23 -14.64 -16.74 14.10
CA LYS A 23 -15.71 -17.51 13.44
C LYS A 23 -16.37 -16.75 12.27
N THR A 24 -15.99 -15.49 12.05
CA THR A 24 -16.56 -14.67 10.97
C THR A 24 -16.20 -15.26 9.60
N PRO A 25 -17.12 -15.35 8.63
CA PRO A 25 -16.79 -15.83 7.29
C PRO A 25 -15.76 -14.92 6.61
N VAL A 26 -14.79 -15.53 5.94
CA VAL A 26 -13.75 -14.79 5.22
C VAL A 26 -14.32 -14.29 3.89
N ARG A 27 -14.41 -12.96 3.74
CA ARG A 27 -14.92 -12.23 2.58
C ARG A 27 -13.84 -11.37 1.92
N PRO A 28 -13.07 -11.93 0.96
CA PRO A 28 -11.98 -11.21 0.28
C PRO A 28 -12.42 -9.95 -0.47
N ASP A 29 -13.67 -9.92 -0.94
CA ASP A 29 -14.31 -8.79 -1.60
C ASP A 29 -14.40 -7.56 -0.70
N LEU A 30 -14.92 -7.72 0.52
CA LEU A 30 -15.01 -6.64 1.51
C LEU A 30 -13.63 -6.19 2.00
N ILE A 31 -12.71 -7.14 2.23
CA ILE A 31 -11.33 -6.84 2.61
C ILE A 31 -10.66 -5.99 1.53
N ARG A 32 -10.79 -6.37 0.25
CA ARG A 32 -10.21 -5.64 -0.88
C ARG A 32 -10.76 -4.22 -0.97
N ARG A 33 -12.08 -4.04 -0.86
CA ARG A 33 -12.72 -2.72 -0.89
C ARG A 33 -12.24 -1.83 0.26
N ALA A 34 -12.20 -2.37 1.48
CA ALA A 34 -11.70 -1.64 2.64
C ALA A 34 -10.22 -1.26 2.48
N PHE A 35 -9.39 -2.16 1.96
CA PHE A 35 -7.98 -1.89 1.68
C PHE A 35 -7.79 -0.76 0.66
N LEU A 36 -8.55 -0.77 -0.44
CA LEU A 36 -8.48 0.30 -1.45
C LEU A 36 -8.86 1.66 -0.87
N ALA A 37 -9.93 1.74 -0.08
CA ALA A 37 -10.33 2.97 0.59
C ALA A 37 -9.26 3.49 1.58
N ILE A 38 -8.65 2.60 2.36
CA ILE A 38 -7.56 2.96 3.28
C ILE A 38 -6.32 3.42 2.51
N LYS A 39 -5.98 2.73 1.42
CA LYS A 39 -4.83 3.05 0.57
C LYS A 39 -4.98 4.42 -0.08
N THR A 40 -6.14 4.72 -0.66
CA THR A 40 -6.39 6.00 -1.31
C THR A 40 -6.42 7.17 -0.32
N ALA A 41 -6.88 6.95 0.91
CA ALA A 41 -6.87 7.96 1.97
C ALA A 41 -5.46 8.45 2.37
N ARG A 42 -4.41 7.66 2.14
CA ARG A 42 -3.00 8.01 2.45
C ARG A 42 -2.28 8.72 1.29
N ILE A 43 -2.91 8.84 0.13
CA ILE A 43 -2.28 9.45 -1.05
C ILE A 43 -2.30 10.98 -0.90
N GLN A 44 -1.13 11.61 -1.07
CA GLN A 44 -1.02 13.06 -1.11
C GLN A 44 -1.52 13.62 -2.46
N PRO A 45 -2.29 14.73 -2.48
CA PRO A 45 -2.67 15.41 -3.71
C PRO A 45 -1.47 15.81 -4.55
N GLN A 46 -1.62 15.80 -5.86
CA GLN A 46 -0.59 16.22 -6.82
C GLN A 46 -1.22 17.06 -7.93
N GLY A 47 -0.48 18.05 -8.42
CA GLY A 47 -0.92 18.89 -9.53
C GLY A 47 0.25 19.49 -10.30
N ARG A 48 -0.06 20.20 -11.39
CA ARG A 48 0.89 21.09 -12.09
C ARG A 48 0.53 22.54 -11.83
N ASP A 49 1.50 23.45 -11.96
CA ASP A 49 1.24 24.89 -11.94
C ASP A 49 0.16 25.23 -13.00
N PRO A 50 -0.98 25.82 -12.60
CA PRO A 50 -2.06 26.19 -13.52
C PRO A 50 -1.63 27.10 -14.68
N MET A 51 -0.54 27.87 -14.51
CA MET A 51 0.00 28.79 -15.52
C MET A 51 1.16 28.21 -16.35
N ALA A 52 1.57 26.97 -16.09
CA ALA A 52 2.63 26.31 -16.85
C ALA A 52 2.28 26.20 -18.35
N GLY A 53 3.18 26.67 -19.22
CA GLY A 53 3.00 26.68 -20.68
C GLY A 53 1.97 27.71 -21.20
N LYS A 54 1.40 28.54 -20.31
CA LYS A 54 0.47 29.63 -20.67
C LYS A 54 1.08 31.03 -20.57
N ARG A 55 2.22 31.18 -19.89
CA ARG A 55 2.98 32.45 -19.79
C ARG A 55 3.67 32.77 -21.13
N THR A 56 2.89 33.14 -22.14
CA THR A 56 3.38 33.47 -23.48
C THR A 56 2.48 34.52 -24.14
N THR A 57 3.07 35.37 -24.99
CA THR A 57 2.36 36.37 -25.80
C THR A 57 1.84 35.83 -27.13
N ALA A 58 1.93 34.50 -27.32
CA ALA A 58 1.66 33.86 -28.59
C ALA A 58 0.21 34.02 -29.06
N ARG A 59 0.03 34.37 -30.34
CA ARG A 59 -1.28 34.50 -31.00
C ARG A 59 -1.24 33.84 -32.37
N SER A 60 -2.38 33.37 -32.86
CA SER A 60 -2.47 32.86 -34.24
C SER A 60 -2.29 34.01 -35.24
N LEU A 61 -1.55 33.76 -36.32
CA LEU A 61 -1.30 34.74 -37.39
C LEU A 61 -2.44 34.78 -38.43
N GLY A 62 -3.44 33.89 -38.32
CA GLY A 62 -4.57 33.86 -39.25
C GLY A 62 -4.35 32.99 -40.48
N VAL A 63 -5.10 33.26 -41.55
CA VAL A 63 -5.09 32.54 -42.84
C VAL A 63 -4.32 33.32 -43.91
N GLY A 64 -4.13 32.76 -45.10
CA GLY A 64 -3.53 33.46 -46.25
C GLY A 64 -2.00 33.58 -46.23
N LEU A 65 -1.33 32.91 -45.29
CA LEU A 65 0.13 32.98 -45.09
C LEU A 65 0.87 31.68 -45.47
N GLY A 66 0.19 30.69 -46.04
CA GLY A 66 0.78 29.37 -46.36
C GLY A 66 1.27 28.57 -45.14
N ILE A 67 0.85 28.95 -43.93
CA ILE A 67 1.27 28.33 -42.66
C ILE A 67 0.09 27.84 -41.83
N ALA A 68 0.34 26.85 -40.98
CA ALA A 68 -0.65 26.37 -40.01
C ALA A 68 -1.06 27.47 -39.00
N ARG A 69 -2.35 27.49 -38.64
CA ARG A 69 -3.02 28.47 -37.75
C ARG A 69 -2.67 28.33 -36.26
N VAL A 70 -1.46 27.87 -35.94
CA VAL A 70 -0.98 27.64 -34.56
C VAL A 70 -0.57 28.97 -33.93
N PRO A 71 -0.80 29.20 -32.62
CA PRO A 71 -0.30 30.38 -31.94
C PRO A 71 1.23 30.46 -31.99
N ARG A 72 1.77 31.60 -32.42
CA ARG A 72 3.21 31.88 -32.50
C ARG A 72 3.57 33.10 -31.67
N ILE A 73 4.76 33.08 -31.07
CA ILE A 73 5.28 34.19 -30.25
C ILE A 73 5.43 35.43 -31.13
N LYS A 74 5.03 36.61 -30.63
CA LYS A 74 5.19 37.87 -31.36
C LYS A 74 6.66 38.10 -31.72
N GLY A 75 6.93 38.52 -32.95
CA GLY A 75 8.31 38.72 -33.46
C GLY A 75 9.07 37.43 -33.77
N SER A 76 8.45 36.25 -33.62
CA SER A 76 9.09 34.96 -33.90
C SER A 76 8.17 34.06 -34.73
N ARG A 77 8.76 33.13 -35.49
CA ARG A 77 8.01 32.03 -36.11
C ARG A 77 7.80 30.86 -35.16
N ARG A 78 8.26 30.90 -33.91
CA ARG A 78 8.12 29.77 -32.97
C ARG A 78 6.68 29.60 -32.47
N ALA A 79 6.13 28.39 -32.61
CA ALA A 79 4.83 28.02 -32.07
C ALA A 79 4.90 27.81 -30.55
N ALA A 80 3.87 28.24 -29.83
CA ALA A 80 3.76 28.12 -28.38
C ALA A 80 2.29 28.01 -27.95
N LEU A 81 2.04 27.98 -26.63
CA LEU A 81 0.71 27.89 -25.98
C LEU A 81 -0.03 26.57 -26.19
N ALA A 82 -0.10 26.06 -27.42
CA ALA A 82 -0.91 24.91 -27.79
C ALA A 82 -0.30 23.57 -27.30
N PRO A 83 -1.11 22.54 -26.99
CA PRO A 83 -0.62 21.27 -26.43
C PRO A 83 0.33 20.47 -27.32
N MET A 84 0.21 20.62 -28.63
CA MET A 84 1.08 19.94 -29.60
C MET A 84 2.45 20.62 -29.75
N THR A 85 2.66 21.79 -29.14
CA THR A 85 3.91 22.56 -29.28
C THR A 85 4.88 22.23 -28.15
N VAL A 86 6.18 22.20 -28.47
CA VAL A 86 7.25 22.00 -27.47
C VAL A 86 7.28 23.21 -26.52
N GLY A 87 7.03 22.96 -25.23
CA GLY A 87 6.93 24.01 -24.20
C GLY A 87 5.54 24.66 -24.07
N GLY A 88 4.55 24.20 -24.85
CA GLY A 88 3.15 24.62 -24.71
C GLY A 88 2.47 24.03 -23.47
N ARG A 89 1.24 24.50 -23.19
CA ARG A 89 0.45 23.98 -22.06
C ARG A 89 0.04 22.53 -22.30
N ARG A 90 -0.05 21.70 -21.25
CA ARG A 90 -0.70 20.38 -21.39
C ARG A 90 -2.23 20.54 -21.57
N ALA A 91 -2.85 19.67 -22.37
CA ALA A 91 -4.30 19.71 -22.60
C ALA A 91 -5.09 19.42 -21.32
N HIS A 92 -4.79 18.29 -20.66
CA HIS A 92 -5.42 17.85 -19.41
C HIS A 92 -4.36 17.58 -18.34
N PRO A 93 -3.79 18.63 -17.70
CA PRO A 93 -2.84 18.46 -16.62
C PRO A 93 -3.53 17.89 -15.37
N PRO A 94 -2.81 17.15 -14.50
CA PRO A 94 -3.35 16.74 -13.21
C PRO A 94 -3.59 17.98 -12.34
N THR A 95 -4.75 18.00 -11.68
CA THR A 95 -5.17 19.05 -10.75
C THR A 95 -5.19 18.53 -9.32
N THR A 96 -4.94 19.43 -8.37
CA THR A 96 -5.00 19.14 -6.93
C THR A 96 -6.44 18.87 -6.46
N GLU A 97 -7.43 19.38 -7.19
CA GLU A 97 -8.87 19.23 -6.90
C GLU A 97 -9.41 17.80 -7.12
N LYS A 98 -8.60 16.90 -7.71
CA LYS A 98 -9.02 15.51 -7.93
C LYS A 98 -9.43 14.86 -6.61
N LYS A 99 -10.65 14.34 -6.55
CA LYS A 99 -11.14 13.53 -5.41
C LYS A 99 -10.43 12.17 -5.42
N ILE A 100 -9.39 12.04 -4.60
CA ILE A 100 -8.59 10.80 -4.51
C ILE A 100 -9.15 9.83 -3.47
N ARG A 101 -9.64 10.35 -2.34
CA ARG A 101 -10.08 9.54 -1.21
C ARG A 101 -11.41 8.84 -1.50
N GLU A 102 -11.38 7.52 -1.51
CA GLU A 102 -12.59 6.71 -1.54
C GLU A 102 -13.21 6.63 -0.13
N ARG A 103 -14.54 6.76 -0.05
CA ARG A 103 -15.28 6.65 1.21
C ARG A 103 -15.82 5.24 1.38
N ILE A 104 -15.85 4.76 2.62
CA ILE A 104 -16.40 3.46 3.01
C ILE A 104 -17.25 3.61 4.28
N ASN A 105 -18.32 2.84 4.36
CA ASN A 105 -19.20 2.84 5.52
C ASN A 105 -18.49 2.29 6.76
N ARG A 106 -18.78 2.86 7.93
CA ARG A 106 -18.17 2.42 9.20
C ARG A 106 -18.47 0.94 9.50
N LYS A 107 -19.73 0.51 9.29
CA LYS A 107 -20.17 -0.88 9.49
C LYS A 107 -19.46 -1.86 8.56
N GLU A 108 -19.35 -1.50 7.28
CA GLU A 108 -18.64 -2.30 6.27
C GLU A 108 -17.15 -2.44 6.59
N LYS A 109 -16.50 -1.33 6.98
CA LYS A 109 -15.10 -1.34 7.42
C LYS A 109 -14.89 -2.24 8.63
N SER A 110 -15.80 -2.21 9.61
CA SER A 110 -15.74 -3.09 10.79
C SER A 110 -15.90 -4.56 10.42
N LEU A 111 -16.83 -4.89 9.52
CA LEU A 111 -17.02 -6.25 9.02
C LEU A 111 -15.79 -6.76 8.26
N ALA A 112 -15.19 -5.93 7.40
CA ALA A 112 -13.96 -6.25 6.69
C ALA A 112 -12.79 -6.52 7.65
N LEU A 113 -12.67 -5.75 8.75
CA LEU A 113 -11.66 -5.99 9.77
C LEU A 113 -11.86 -7.34 10.46
N LYS A 114 -13.09 -7.66 10.89
CA LYS A 114 -13.41 -8.96 11.50
C LYS A 114 -13.12 -10.12 10.56
N SER A 115 -13.47 -9.97 9.29
CA SER A 115 -13.18 -10.97 8.25
C SER A 115 -11.67 -11.14 8.01
N ALA A 116 -10.88 -10.07 8.09
CA ALA A 116 -9.43 -10.14 7.93
C ALA A 116 -8.76 -10.84 9.12
N ILE A 117 -9.23 -10.58 10.35
CA ILE A 117 -8.77 -11.27 11.56
C ILE A 117 -9.14 -12.75 11.50
N ALA A 118 -10.35 -13.10 11.07
CA ALA A 118 -10.73 -14.50 10.90
C ALA A 118 -9.81 -15.24 9.91
N ALA A 119 -9.35 -14.57 8.84
CA ALA A 119 -8.46 -15.16 7.86
C ALA A 119 -7.08 -15.56 8.42
N THR A 120 -6.60 -14.92 9.50
CA THR A 120 -5.29 -15.27 10.10
C THR A 120 -5.31 -16.57 10.90
N ALA A 121 -6.50 -17.04 11.31
CA ALA A 121 -6.64 -18.33 11.99
C ALA A 121 -6.56 -19.54 11.05
N TYR A 122 -6.68 -19.34 9.74
CA TYR A 122 -6.63 -20.43 8.76
C TYR A 122 -5.26 -20.55 8.12
N LYS A 123 -4.58 -21.69 8.34
CA LYS A 123 -3.27 -22.02 7.74
C LYS A 123 -3.27 -21.85 6.21
N PHE A 124 -4.38 -22.16 5.54
CA PHE A 124 -4.55 -22.00 4.10
C PHE A 124 -4.29 -20.57 3.61
N PHE A 125 -4.91 -19.56 4.22
CA PHE A 125 -4.74 -18.16 3.79
C PHE A 125 -3.35 -17.63 4.11
N VAL A 126 -2.75 -18.07 5.22
CA VAL A 126 -1.40 -17.70 5.64
C VAL A 126 -0.36 -18.26 4.67
N LYS A 127 -0.43 -19.57 4.35
CA LYS A 127 0.46 -20.21 3.37
C LYS A 127 0.27 -19.59 1.97
N LYS A 128 -0.97 -19.34 1.54
CA LYS A 128 -1.27 -18.69 0.25
C LYS A 128 -0.71 -17.27 0.13
N ARG A 129 -0.55 -16.54 1.24
CA ARG A 129 0.09 -15.21 1.25
C ARG A 129 1.61 -15.29 1.01
N GLY A 130 2.23 -16.45 1.25
CA GLY A 130 3.65 -16.69 1.09
C GLY A 130 4.47 -16.66 2.38
N HIS A 131 3.83 -16.86 3.54
CA HIS A 131 4.56 -17.07 4.80
C HIS A 131 5.14 -18.48 4.88
N VAL A 132 6.33 -18.62 5.48
CA VAL A 132 6.94 -19.93 5.77
C VAL A 132 6.42 -20.40 7.13
N VAL A 133 5.53 -21.40 7.14
CA VAL A 133 4.79 -21.82 8.34
C VAL A 133 4.61 -23.34 8.42
N GLU A 134 5.62 -24.07 7.98
CA GLU A 134 5.54 -25.53 7.92
C GLU A 134 5.70 -26.15 9.31
N GLU A 135 6.62 -25.60 10.12
CA GLU A 135 6.89 -25.99 11.52
C GLU A 135 5.77 -25.60 12.50
N ILE A 136 4.83 -24.75 12.09
CA ILE A 136 3.77 -24.24 12.95
C ILE A 136 2.48 -25.02 12.70
N GLU A 137 1.99 -25.67 13.75
CA GLU A 137 0.73 -26.41 13.72
C GLU A 137 -0.45 -25.56 14.23
N LEU A 138 -0.20 -24.62 15.14
CA LEU A 138 -1.21 -23.82 15.82
C LEU A 138 -1.46 -22.47 15.13
N PHE A 139 -2.71 -22.20 14.76
CA PHE A 139 -3.16 -20.92 14.21
C PHE A 139 -4.45 -20.43 14.88
N PRO A 140 -4.54 -19.14 15.28
CA PRO A 140 -3.46 -18.16 15.41
C PRO A 140 -2.48 -18.54 16.54
N LEU A 141 -1.25 -18.01 16.46
CA LEU A 141 -0.22 -18.21 17.48
C LEU A 141 -0.52 -17.28 18.67
N VAL A 142 -0.67 -17.85 19.86
CA VAL A 142 -0.98 -17.12 21.11
C VAL A 142 0.11 -17.42 22.13
N VAL A 143 0.68 -16.37 22.72
CA VAL A 143 1.79 -16.43 23.67
C VAL A 143 1.34 -15.76 24.97
N ILE A 144 1.94 -16.14 26.10
CA ILE A 144 1.72 -15.50 27.41
C ILE A 144 2.14 -14.03 27.43
N ASP A 145 1.52 -13.25 28.33
CA ASP A 145 1.72 -11.80 28.47
C ASP A 145 3.16 -11.43 28.90
N ASP A 146 3.94 -12.38 29.42
CA ASP A 146 5.35 -12.16 29.78
C ASP A 146 6.22 -11.76 28.57
N LEU A 147 5.75 -12.00 27.34
CA LEU A 147 6.33 -11.45 26.12
C LEU A 147 6.52 -9.92 26.21
N GLU A 148 5.58 -9.20 26.80
CA GLU A 148 5.58 -7.73 26.87
C GLU A 148 6.69 -7.18 27.77
N LYS A 149 7.26 -8.03 28.65
CA LYS A 149 8.34 -7.66 29.58
C LYS A 149 9.74 -7.77 28.96
N LEU A 150 9.87 -8.34 27.76
CA LEU A 150 11.17 -8.50 27.09
C LEU A 150 11.68 -7.15 26.60
N GLU A 151 12.86 -6.73 27.07
CA GLU A 151 13.47 -5.46 26.69
C GLU A 151 14.50 -5.61 25.57
N LYS A 152 15.19 -6.75 25.50
CA LYS A 152 16.31 -6.94 24.56
C LYS A 152 15.86 -7.62 23.27
N THR A 153 16.35 -7.12 22.15
CA THR A 153 16.08 -7.71 20.83
C THR A 153 16.65 -9.12 20.67
N ALA A 154 17.75 -9.43 21.38
CA ALA A 154 18.31 -10.78 21.41
C ALA A 154 17.34 -11.79 22.03
N GLU A 155 16.70 -11.45 23.14
CA GLU A 155 15.72 -12.32 23.82
C GLU A 155 14.49 -12.57 22.91
N VAL A 156 14.01 -11.53 22.22
CA VAL A 156 12.91 -11.66 21.25
C VAL A 156 13.31 -12.56 20.07
N ARG A 157 14.56 -12.48 19.60
CA ARG A 157 15.06 -13.36 18.53
C ARG A 157 15.05 -14.83 18.97
N ASP A 158 15.55 -15.11 20.17
CA ASP A 158 15.63 -16.48 20.69
C ASP A 158 14.22 -17.07 20.86
N LEU A 159 13.27 -16.27 21.32
CA LEU A 159 11.87 -16.64 21.38
C LEU A 159 11.29 -16.98 19.99
N LEU A 160 11.51 -16.15 18.97
CA LEU A 160 11.00 -16.40 17.62
C LEU A 160 11.58 -17.67 16.99
N ILE A 161 12.80 -18.06 17.38
CA ILE A 161 13.42 -19.33 17.00
C ILE A 161 12.68 -20.49 17.68
N LYS A 162 12.46 -20.42 19.00
CA LYS A 162 11.73 -21.44 19.76
C LYS A 162 10.29 -21.63 19.29
N LEU A 163 9.62 -20.55 18.85
CA LEU A 163 8.27 -20.58 18.31
C LEU A 163 8.18 -21.07 16.85
N GLY A 164 9.31 -21.37 16.18
CA GLY A 164 9.32 -21.85 14.78
C GLY A 164 8.94 -20.81 13.72
N VAL A 165 8.92 -19.51 14.07
CA VAL A 165 8.57 -18.41 13.14
C VAL A 165 9.81 -17.73 12.54
N TRP A 166 11.00 -18.06 13.00
CA TRP A 166 12.26 -17.43 12.56
C TRP A 166 12.51 -17.57 11.06
N ALA A 167 12.11 -18.69 10.45
CA ALA A 167 12.20 -18.89 9.00
C ALA A 167 11.44 -17.80 8.20
N ASP A 168 10.27 -17.36 8.68
CA ASP A 168 9.51 -16.29 8.00
C ASP A 168 10.19 -14.92 8.14
N VAL A 169 10.91 -14.70 9.25
CA VAL A 169 11.73 -13.49 9.48
C VAL A 169 12.91 -13.46 8.52
N ILE A 170 13.61 -14.59 8.33
CA ILE A 170 14.69 -14.73 7.35
C ILE A 170 14.15 -14.46 5.94
N ARG A 171 13.03 -15.09 5.56
CA ARG A 171 12.35 -14.83 4.27
C ARG A 171 12.04 -13.34 4.09
N ALA A 172 11.57 -12.66 5.14
CA ALA A 172 11.27 -11.23 5.07
C ALA A 172 12.53 -10.38 4.84
N LYS A 173 13.64 -10.72 5.51
CA LYS A 173 14.94 -10.05 5.34
C LYS A 173 15.51 -10.25 3.93
N GLU A 174 15.51 -11.48 3.43
CA GLU A 174 16.01 -11.82 2.09
C GLU A 174 15.10 -11.29 0.98
N GLY A 175 13.80 -11.14 1.27
CA GLY A 175 12.83 -10.56 0.36
C GLY A 175 13.04 -9.06 0.07
N ILE A 176 13.89 -8.38 0.85
CA ILE A 176 14.20 -6.96 0.67
C ILE A 176 15.06 -6.79 -0.59
N ARG A 177 14.51 -6.09 -1.58
CA ARG A 177 15.20 -5.81 -2.85
C ARG A 177 15.11 -4.35 -3.24
N VAL A 178 16.03 -3.94 -4.10
CA VAL A 178 15.98 -2.59 -4.69
C VAL A 178 14.80 -2.51 -5.66
N ARG A 179 13.93 -1.54 -5.44
CA ARG A 179 12.74 -1.28 -6.26
C ARG A 179 13.15 -0.89 -7.68
N ALA A 180 12.57 -1.57 -8.66
CA ALA A 180 12.70 -1.21 -10.07
C ALA A 180 12.04 0.14 -10.39
N GLY A 181 12.63 0.88 -11.33
CA GLY A 181 12.11 2.14 -11.86
C GLY A 181 12.43 3.39 -11.02
N LYS A 182 11.80 4.52 -11.37
CA LYS A 182 12.10 5.86 -10.81
C LYS A 182 11.68 6.06 -9.36
N GLY A 183 10.95 5.12 -8.76
CA GLY A 183 10.56 5.18 -7.35
C GLY A 183 11.76 5.21 -6.39
N LYS A 184 12.89 4.61 -6.80
CA LYS A 184 14.15 4.62 -6.04
C LYS A 184 14.68 6.02 -5.76
N MET A 185 14.48 6.95 -6.69
CA MET A 185 14.89 8.36 -6.55
C MET A 185 13.94 9.19 -5.69
N ARG A 186 12.79 8.63 -5.28
CA ARG A 186 11.73 9.34 -4.54
C ARG A 186 11.62 8.85 -3.09
N GLY A 187 12.74 8.42 -2.50
CA GLY A 187 12.79 7.90 -1.13
C GLY A 187 12.18 6.50 -0.94
N ARG A 188 11.87 5.76 -2.02
CA ARG A 188 11.26 4.41 -1.96
C ARG A 188 12.16 3.35 -2.57
N ARG A 189 13.45 3.37 -2.18
CA ARG A 189 14.50 2.54 -2.78
C ARG A 189 14.34 1.05 -2.49
N TYR A 190 14.02 0.67 -1.26
CA TYR A 190 13.87 -0.73 -0.86
C TYR A 190 12.40 -1.14 -0.90
N LYS A 191 12.14 -2.40 -1.25
CA LYS A 191 10.82 -3.05 -1.24
C LYS A 191 10.95 -4.44 -0.65
#